data_AF-A0A614Z7Q2-F1
#
_entry.id   AF-A0A614Z7Q2-F1
#
_cell.length_a   1.000
_cell.length_b   1.000
_cell.length_c   1.000
_cell.angle_alpha   90.00
_cell.angle_beta   90.00
_cell.angle_gamma   90.00
#
_symmetry.space_group_name_H-M   'P 1'
#
loop_
_entity.id
_entity.type
_entity.pdbx_description
1 polymer ?
#
loop_
_entity_poly.entity_id
_entity_poly.type
_entity_poly.pdbx_seq_one_letter_code
_entity_poly.pdbx_strand_id
1 'polypeptide(L)'
;RNGTQHYRWDAEHRLTEVAVIRGSTVRRYGYVYDAPGRRVEKHELDAEGKPYNRTTFLWDGMRLAQECRLGRSSSLYIYSDQGSHEPLARVDRAAPGEADEVLYY
;
A
#
# COMPACT_ATOMS: atom_id res chain seq x y z
N ARG A 1 7.71 -10.40 22.00
CA ARG A 1 6.87 -9.98 20.85
C ARG A 1 5.61 -10.84 20.86
N ASN A 2 4.59 -10.50 21.65
CA ASN A 2 3.36 -11.30 21.71
C ASN A 2 2.20 -10.47 21.18
N GLY A 3 1.49 -11.01 20.20
CA GLY A 3 0.24 -10.44 19.73
C GLY A 3 -0.35 -11.24 18.60
N THR A 4 -1.67 -11.32 18.59
CA THR A 4 -2.44 -12.13 17.65
C THR A 4 -2.67 -11.35 16.35
N GLN A 5 -2.73 -12.06 15.24
CA GLN A 5 -3.14 -11.51 13.95
C GLN A 5 -4.26 -12.39 13.39
N HIS A 6 -5.35 -11.76 12.97
CA HIS A 6 -6.44 -12.43 12.26
C HIS A 6 -6.43 -11.96 10.81
N TYR A 7 -6.56 -12.92 9.90
CA TYR A 7 -6.50 -12.68 8.45
C TYR A 7 -7.86 -13.08 7.85
N ARG A 8 -8.41 -12.23 6.98
CA ARG A 8 -9.60 -12.54 6.17
C ARG A 8 -9.21 -12.58 4.71
N TRP A 9 -9.78 -13.55 3.99
CA TRP A 9 -9.48 -13.80 2.59
C TRP A 9 -10.79 -13.85 1.79
N ASP A 10 -10.74 -13.46 0.52
CA ASP A 10 -11.84 -13.67 -0.43
C ASP A 10 -11.77 -15.06 -1.10
N ALA A 11 -12.71 -15.32 -2.01
CA ALA A 11 -12.82 -16.60 -2.72
C ALA A 11 -11.65 -16.85 -3.68
N GLU A 12 -10.99 -15.79 -4.14
CA GLU A 12 -9.81 -15.82 -5.00
C GLU A 12 -8.50 -15.97 -4.22
N HIS A 13 -8.57 -16.30 -2.93
CA HIS A 13 -7.40 -16.40 -2.05
C HIS A 13 -6.57 -15.12 -1.99
N ARG A 14 -7.23 -13.95 -1.97
CA ARG A 14 -6.59 -12.65 -1.71
C ARG A 14 -6.91 -12.17 -0.30
N LEU A 15 -5.90 -11.65 0.39
CA LEU A 15 -6.02 -11.11 1.74
C LEU A 15 -6.82 -9.80 1.72
N THR A 16 -8.04 -9.79 2.24
CA THR A 16 -8.93 -8.62 2.24
C THR A 16 -8.88 -7.81 3.52
N GLU A 17 -8.55 -8.42 4.66
CA GLU A 17 -8.40 -7.72 5.93
C GLU A 17 -7.35 -8.37 6.85
N VAL A 18 -6.62 -7.54 7.60
CA VAL A 18 -5.80 -7.97 8.74
C VAL A 18 -6.19 -7.20 10.00
N ALA A 19 -6.49 -7.92 11.07
CA ALA A 19 -6.60 -7.36 12.42
C ALA A 19 -5.36 -7.73 13.25
N VAL A 20 -4.60 -6.73 13.67
CA VAL A 20 -3.41 -6.87 14.51
C VAL A 20 -3.77 -6.49 15.95
N ILE A 21 -3.67 -7.45 16.86
CA ILE A 21 -3.98 -7.29 18.29
C ILE A 21 -2.68 -7.25 19.08
N ARG A 22 -2.49 -6.21 19.89
CA ARG A 22 -1.32 -5.99 20.75
C ARG A 22 -1.80 -5.43 22.09
N GLY A 23 -1.91 -6.28 23.11
CA GLY A 23 -2.55 -5.91 24.36
C GLY A 23 -4.02 -5.54 24.13
N SER A 24 -4.44 -4.36 24.60
CA SER A 24 -5.77 -3.81 24.33
C SER A 24 -5.90 -3.11 22.97
N THR A 25 -4.80 -2.90 22.25
CA THR A 25 -4.81 -2.18 20.97
C THR A 25 -5.15 -3.12 19.82
N VAL A 26 -6.17 -2.76 19.04
CA VAL A 26 -6.52 -3.42 17.78
C VAL A 26 -6.32 -2.44 16.64
N ARG A 27 -5.55 -2.85 15.62
CA ARG A 27 -5.46 -2.13 14.34
C ARG A 27 -5.94 -3.01 13.21
N ARG A 28 -6.85 -2.48 12.39
CA ARG A 28 -7.42 -3.18 11.25
C ARG A 28 -6.98 -2.51 9.95
N TYR A 29 -6.65 -3.34 8.96
CA TYR A 29 -6.28 -2.88 7.62
C TYR A 29 -7.09 -3.65 6.59
N GLY A 30 -7.68 -2.93 5.64
CA GLY A 30 -8.37 -3.51 4.49
C GLY A 30 -7.59 -3.34 3.20
N TYR A 31 -7.84 -4.21 2.24
CA TYR A 31 -7.17 -4.24 0.94
C TYR A 31 -8.18 -4.42 -0.21
N VAL A 32 -7.97 -3.67 -1.29
CA VAL A 32 -8.78 -3.77 -2.52
C VAL A 32 -7.89 -4.18 -3.67
N TYR A 33 -8.44 -5.00 -4.57
CA TYR A 33 -7.74 -5.62 -5.68
C TYR A 33 -8.42 -5.31 -7.01
N ASP A 34 -7.64 -5.19 -8.08
CA ASP A 34 -8.18 -5.21 -9.43
C ASP A 34 -8.40 -6.65 -9.93
N ALA A 35 -8.91 -6.80 -11.16
CA ALA A 35 -9.22 -8.10 -11.74
C ALA A 35 -8.00 -9.03 -11.87
N PRO A 36 -6.79 -8.56 -12.29
CA PRO A 36 -5.56 -9.35 -12.23
C PRO A 36 -5.09 -9.73 -10.82
N GLY A 37 -5.69 -9.21 -9.75
CA GLY A 37 -5.31 -9.52 -8.37
C GLY A 37 -4.18 -8.64 -7.83
N ARG A 38 -3.90 -7.50 -8.46
CA ARG A 38 -2.95 -6.51 -7.93
C ARG A 38 -3.68 -5.66 -6.89
N ARG A 39 -3.01 -5.37 -5.78
CA ARG A 39 -3.57 -4.49 -4.74
C ARG A 39 -3.62 -3.06 -5.28
N VAL A 40 -4.80 -2.47 -5.39
CA VAL A 40 -5.02 -1.08 -5.81
C VAL A 40 -5.24 -0.15 -4.64
N GLU A 41 -5.53 -0.69 -3.45
CA GLU A 41 -5.74 0.09 -2.24
C GLU A 41 -5.32 -0.65 -0.97
N LYS A 42 -4.85 0.12 0.00
CA LYS A 42 -4.77 -0.24 1.41
C LYS A 42 -5.39 0.89 2.24
N HIS A 43 -6.17 0.55 3.25
CA HIS A 43 -6.70 1.53 4.21
C HIS A 43 -6.68 0.98 5.63
N GLU A 44 -6.72 1.87 6.62
CA GLU A 44 -7.04 1.51 8.00
C GLU A 44 -8.56 1.53 8.19
N LEU A 45 -9.07 0.72 9.13
CA LEU A 45 -10.49 0.71 9.50
C LEU A 45 -10.65 1.25 10.92
N ASP A 46 -11.53 2.24 11.11
CA ASP A 46 -11.82 2.81 12.43
C ASP A 46 -12.62 1.82 13.30
N ALA A 47 -13.10 2.23 14.47
CA ALA A 47 -13.85 1.34 15.36
C ALA A 47 -15.17 0.87 14.72
N GLU A 48 -15.80 1.75 13.94
CA GLU A 48 -17.04 1.53 13.21
C GLU A 48 -16.83 0.73 11.91
N GLY A 49 -15.58 0.48 11.51
CA GLY A 49 -15.24 -0.27 10.31
C GLY A 49 -15.26 0.59 9.04
N LYS A 50 -15.19 1.91 9.17
CA LYS A 50 -15.10 2.83 8.03
C LYS A 50 -13.62 3.03 7.63
N PRO A 51 -13.32 3.02 6.31
CA PRO A 51 -11.97 3.27 5.82
C PRO A 51 -11.44 4.68 6.11
N TYR A 52 -10.18 4.76 6.56
CA TYR A 52 -9.40 5.98 6.68
C TYR A 52 -7.91 5.73 6.37
N ASN A 53 -7.07 6.77 6.34
CA ASN A 53 -5.63 6.68 6.05
C ASN A 53 -5.32 5.86 4.78
N ARG A 54 -6.04 6.14 3.69
CA ARG A 54 -5.96 5.39 2.43
C ARG A 54 -4.63 5.62 1.71
N THR A 55 -4.07 4.52 1.21
CA THR A 55 -3.00 4.47 0.22
C THR A 55 -3.53 3.80 -1.04
N THR A 56 -3.32 4.43 -2.19
CA THR A 56 -3.68 3.89 -3.51
C THR A 56 -2.43 3.47 -4.26
N PHE A 57 -2.54 2.45 -5.11
CA PHE A 57 -1.43 1.89 -5.88
C PHE A 57 -1.80 1.90 -7.36
N LEU A 58 -0.94 2.51 -8.17
CA LEU A 58 -1.03 2.52 -9.63
C LEU A 58 -0.03 1.52 -10.19
N TRP A 59 -0.46 0.78 -11.20
CA TRP A 59 0.33 -0.31 -11.80
C TRP A 59 0.56 -0.07 -13.28
N ASP A 60 1.77 -0.39 -13.74
CA ASP A 60 2.13 -0.55 -15.15
C ASP A 60 2.42 -2.04 -15.41
N GLY A 61 1.47 -2.75 -16.02
CA GLY A 61 1.51 -4.21 -16.06
C GLY A 61 1.63 -4.80 -14.65
N MET A 62 2.62 -5.65 -14.39
CA MET A 62 2.87 -6.22 -13.06
C MET A 62 3.86 -5.41 -12.22
N ARG A 63 4.17 -4.17 -12.63
CA ARG A 63 5.10 -3.28 -11.94
C ARG A 63 4.34 -2.20 -11.20
N LEU A 64 4.73 -1.94 -9.95
CA LEU A 64 4.15 -0.85 -9.18
C LEU A 64 4.69 0.45 -9.79
N ALA A 65 3.83 1.24 -10.41
CA ALA A 65 4.22 2.52 -10.97
C ALA A 65 4.26 3.59 -9.88
N GLN A 66 3.22 3.64 -9.03
CA GLN A 66 3.12 4.67 -8.00
C GLN A 66 2.37 4.17 -6.78
N GLU A 67 2.77 4.61 -5.59
CA GLU A 67 1.90 4.61 -4.41
C GLU A 67 1.61 6.04 -3.95
N CYS A 68 0.37 6.31 -3.54
CA CYS A 68 -0.07 7.62 -3.10
C CYS A 68 -0.86 7.50 -1.80
N ARG A 69 -0.35 8.11 -0.74
CA ARG A 69 -1.04 8.28 0.54
C ARG A 69 -1.80 9.59 0.50
N LEU A 70 -3.13 9.49 0.44
CA LEU A 70 -4.01 10.62 0.14
C LEU A 70 -3.76 11.80 1.08
N GLY A 71 -3.41 12.95 0.50
CA GLY A 71 -3.12 14.19 1.25
C GLY A 71 -1.82 14.20 2.04
N ARG A 72 -0.90 13.26 1.80
CA ARG A 72 0.39 13.17 2.53
C ARG A 72 1.59 13.06 1.60
N SER A 73 1.75 11.97 0.87
CA SER A 73 2.97 11.71 0.12
C SER A 73 2.71 10.74 -1.02
N SER A 74 3.61 10.69 -1.99
CA SER A 74 3.57 9.70 -3.07
C SER A 74 4.97 9.26 -3.48
N SER A 75 5.12 7.99 -3.86
CA SER A 75 6.36 7.45 -4.38
C SER A 75 6.13 6.94 -5.81
N LEU A 76 6.92 7.44 -6.76
CA LEU A 76 6.93 7.00 -8.15
C LEU A 76 8.15 6.09 -8.38
N TYR A 77 7.95 4.93 -8.98
CA TYR A 77 9.00 3.96 -9.27
C TYR A 77 9.37 3.99 -10.75
N ILE A 78 10.68 4.04 -11.02
CA ILE A 78 11.26 4.06 -12.35
C ILE A 78 12.08 2.78 -12.51
N TYR A 79 11.91 2.09 -13.63
CA TYR A 79 12.57 0.80 -13.92
C TYR A 79 13.65 0.99 -15.00
N SER A 80 14.69 0.16 -14.96
CA SER A 80 15.90 0.26 -15.80
C SER A 80 15.62 0.22 -17.30
N ASP A 81 14.69 -0.63 -17.74
CA ASP A 81 14.40 -0.92 -19.15
C ASP A 81 12.97 -1.40 -19.36
N GLN A 82 12.58 -1.56 -20.64
CA GLN A 82 11.25 -1.99 -21.01
C GLN A 82 11.00 -3.43 -20.56
N GLY A 83 9.96 -3.63 -19.75
CA GLY A 83 9.60 -4.95 -19.23
C GLY A 83 10.44 -5.42 -18.03
N SER A 84 11.51 -4.72 -17.67
CA SER A 84 12.28 -5.05 -16.47
C SER A 84 11.54 -4.69 -15.19
N HIS A 85 11.79 -5.52 -14.18
CA HIS A 85 11.34 -5.34 -12.80
C HIS A 85 12.46 -4.80 -11.90
N GLU A 86 13.64 -4.52 -12.45
CA GLU A 86 14.76 -3.90 -11.75
C GLU A 86 14.49 -2.40 -11.56
N PRO A 87 14.35 -1.93 -10.31
CA PRO A 87 14.13 -0.51 -10.05
C PRO A 87 15.42 0.25 -10.33
N LEU A 88 15.34 1.29 -11.16
CA LEU A 88 16.42 2.23 -11.40
C LEU A 88 16.41 3.36 -10.36
N ALA A 89 15.22 3.88 -10.07
CA ALA A 89 15.07 4.97 -9.13
C ALA A 89 13.66 4.99 -8.50
N ARG A 90 13.55 5.67 -7.37
CA ARG A 90 12.29 6.07 -6.74
C ARG A 90 12.29 7.57 -6.50
N VAL A 91 11.21 8.23 -6.88
CA VAL A 91 10.97 9.65 -6.59
C VAL A 91 9.91 9.74 -5.50
N ASP A 92 10.31 10.19 -4.32
CA ASP A 92 9.43 10.40 -3.19
C ASP A 92 9.03 11.87 -3.15
N ARG A 93 7.74 12.12 -3.37
CA ARG A 93 7.13 13.42 -3.15
C ARG A 93 6.58 13.50 -1.74
N ALA A 94 7.09 14.47 -1.00
CA ALA A 94 6.74 14.68 0.39
C ALA A 94 5.45 15.50 0.53
N ALA A 95 5.01 15.70 1.78
CA ALA A 95 3.84 16.54 2.04
C ALA A 95 4.13 18.01 1.66
N PRO A 96 3.09 18.84 1.44
CA PRO A 96 3.31 20.26 1.19
C PRO A 96 4.18 20.88 2.30
N GLY A 97 5.34 21.43 1.91
CA GLY A 97 6.31 22.02 2.85
C GLY A 97 7.53 21.13 3.17
N GLU A 98 7.57 19.90 2.68
CA GLU A 98 8.74 19.02 2.75
C GLU A 98 9.43 18.90 1.38
N ALA A 99 10.70 18.49 1.37
CA ALA A 99 11.48 18.34 0.14
C ALA A 99 11.25 16.97 -0.52
N ASP A 100 11.19 16.96 -1.84
CA ASP A 100 11.17 15.72 -2.63
C ASP A 100 12.56 15.04 -2.59
N GLU A 101 12.59 13.72 -2.59
CA GLU A 101 13.81 12.91 -2.59
C GLU A 101 13.85 11.98 -3.79
N VAL A 102 15.05 11.78 -4.36
CA VAL A 102 15.29 10.78 -5.41
C VAL A 102 16.30 9.77 -4.90
N LEU A 103 15.90 8.50 -4.88
CA LEU A 103 16.74 7.37 -4.50
C LEU A 103 17.08 6.57 -5.76
N TYR A 104 18.36 6.26 -5.95
CA TYR A 104 18.85 5.35 -6.99
C TYR A 104 19.23 4.01 -6.35
N TYR A 105 19.01 2.92 -7.07
CA TYR A 105 19.31 1.55 -6.62
C TYR A 105 20.54 0.98 -7.33
#